data_AF-A0A920PNN8-F1
#
_entry.id   AF-A0A920PNN8-F1
#
_cell.length_a   1.000
_cell.length_b   1.000
_cell.length_c   1.000
_cell.angle_alpha   90.00
_cell.angle_beta   90.00
_cell.angle_gamma   90.00
#
_symmetry.space_group_name_H-M   'P 1'
#
loop_
_entity.id
_entity.type
_entity.pdbx_description
1 polymer ?
#
loop_
_entity_poly.entity_id
_entity_poly.type
_entity_poly.pdbx_seq_one_letter_code
_entity_poly.pdbx_strand_id
1 'polypeptide(L)'
;MAVETTPRTQLCSHDEKAIYVRGRSLVDELIGGMSFTEMTYLAVTGRVPGETETRVLDAVLVTLMEHGMTPSAIAARMVYSSAPENVQAGVSAGLLAVGSVFVGTMEGCAELIEQVRQADNREAQARAIATEHRTSRTPVPGFGHPFHRPDDPRTPRLFQVARGGGR
;
A
#
# COMPACT_ATOMS: atom_id res chain seq x y z
N MET A 1 -7.72 -7.45 -35.87
CA MET A 1 -7.16 -6.13 -35.47
C MET A 1 -5.74 -6.36 -34.98
N ALA A 2 -4.75 -5.66 -35.53
CA ALA A 2 -3.39 -5.73 -35.00
C ALA A 2 -3.38 -5.09 -33.60
N VAL A 3 -2.88 -5.83 -32.60
CA VAL A 3 -2.66 -5.28 -31.26
C VAL A 3 -1.56 -4.22 -31.38
N GLU A 4 -1.86 -2.99 -30.99
CA GLU A 4 -0.88 -1.91 -30.94
C GLU A 4 0.19 -2.26 -29.89
N THR A 5 1.43 -2.50 -30.32
CA THR A 5 2.51 -3.02 -29.46
C THR A 5 3.42 -1.93 -28.89
N THR A 6 3.18 -0.65 -29.21
CA THR A 6 4.00 0.45 -28.70
C THR A 6 3.66 0.73 -27.23
N PRO A 7 4.63 0.61 -26.29
CA PRO A 7 4.39 0.95 -24.89
C PRO A 7 3.98 2.42 -24.76
N ARG A 8 2.91 2.69 -24.01
CA ARG A 8 2.44 4.04 -23.68
C ARG A 8 2.52 4.24 -22.17
N THR A 9 2.88 5.46 -21.74
CA THR A 9 2.87 5.86 -20.33
C THR A 9 2.19 7.20 -20.17
N GLN A 10 1.55 7.39 -19.02
CA GLN A 10 1.02 8.67 -18.57
C GLN A 10 1.60 9.07 -17.21
N LEU A 11 2.62 8.35 -16.73
CA LEU A 11 3.23 8.58 -15.41
C LEU A 11 4.14 9.81 -15.43
N CYS A 12 5.05 9.87 -16.39
CA CYS A 12 6.01 10.95 -16.51
C CYS A 12 6.39 11.18 -17.99
N SER A 13 6.82 12.40 -18.27
CA SER A 13 7.45 12.79 -19.52
C SER A 13 8.46 13.91 -19.25
N HIS A 14 9.34 14.18 -20.22
CA HIS A 14 10.26 15.30 -20.15
C HIS A 14 10.61 15.78 -21.55
N ASP A 15 11.08 17.02 -21.64
CA ASP A 15 11.73 17.59 -22.81
C ASP A 15 13.00 18.35 -22.36
N GLU A 16 13.62 19.12 -23.26
CA GLU A 16 14.85 19.88 -22.97
C GLU A 16 14.69 20.90 -21.83
N LYS A 17 13.46 21.34 -21.54
CA LYS A 17 13.17 22.48 -20.65
C LYS A 17 12.25 22.13 -19.48
N ALA A 18 11.54 21.01 -19.54
CA ALA A 18 10.54 20.66 -18.55
C ALA A 18 10.52 19.16 -18.23
N ILE A 19 10.14 18.84 -17.00
CA ILE A 19 9.83 17.49 -16.54
C ILE A 19 8.40 17.51 -16.05
N TYR A 20 7.61 16.50 -16.44
CA TYR A 20 6.22 16.37 -16.06
C TYR A 20 5.98 15.06 -15.33
N VAL A 21 5.13 15.11 -14.30
CA VAL A 21 4.57 13.92 -13.65
C VAL A 21 3.05 14.04 -13.67
N ARG A 22 2.39 13.01 -14.22
CA ARG A 22 0.93 12.99 -14.42
C ARG A 22 0.41 14.26 -15.10
N GLY A 23 1.17 14.79 -16.07
CA GLY A 23 0.82 16.01 -16.82
C GLY A 23 1.05 17.34 -16.08
N ARG A 24 1.66 17.33 -14.89
CA ARG A 24 2.00 18.54 -14.11
C ARG A 24 3.49 18.84 -14.17
N SER A 25 3.88 20.12 -14.22
CA SER A 25 5.29 20.54 -14.18
C SER A 25 5.92 20.15 -12.85
N LEU A 26 6.93 19.29 -12.89
CA LEU A 26 7.70 18.91 -11.71
C LEU A 26 8.35 20.14 -11.07
N VAL A 27 8.87 21.04 -11.89
CA VAL A 27 9.64 22.21 -11.44
C VAL A 27 8.73 23.30 -10.87
N ASP A 28 7.66 23.63 -11.58
CA ASP A 28 6.83 24.81 -11.24
C ASP A 28 5.62 24.48 -10.35
N GLU A 29 5.09 23.25 -10.43
CA GLU A 29 3.89 22.86 -9.68
C GLU A 29 4.19 21.92 -8.50
N LEU A 30 5.15 21.00 -8.64
CA LEU A 30 5.31 19.89 -7.68
C LEU A 30 6.41 20.15 -6.65
N ILE A 31 7.61 20.61 -7.05
CA ILE A 31 8.70 20.91 -6.12
C ILE A 31 8.28 22.05 -5.19
N GLY A 32 8.26 21.78 -3.88
CA GLY A 32 7.81 22.73 -2.86
C GLY A 32 6.28 22.93 -2.79
N GLY A 33 5.53 22.41 -3.77
CA GLY A 33 4.06 22.48 -3.83
C GLY A 33 3.35 21.23 -3.30
N MET A 34 4.04 20.09 -3.21
CA MET A 34 3.51 18.84 -2.65
C MET A 34 4.48 18.20 -1.66
N SER A 35 3.93 17.57 -0.64
CA SER A 35 4.65 16.63 0.22
C SER A 35 4.99 15.34 -0.52
N PHE A 36 5.92 14.56 0.03
CA PHE A 36 6.27 13.23 -0.49
C PHE A 36 5.06 12.30 -0.63
N THR A 37 4.15 12.34 0.35
CA THR A 37 2.97 11.48 0.38
C THR A 37 1.94 11.89 -0.66
N GLU A 38 1.72 13.19 -0.84
CA GLU A 38 0.84 13.71 -1.89
C GLU A 38 1.37 13.36 -3.29
N MET A 39 2.68 13.50 -3.48
CA MET A 39 3.34 13.13 -4.73
C MET A 39 3.24 11.62 -5.00
N THR A 40 3.41 10.79 -3.98
CA THR A 40 3.23 9.33 -4.09
C THR A 40 1.81 8.97 -4.47
N TYR A 41 0.82 9.59 -3.81
CA TYR A 41 -0.60 9.39 -4.13
C TYR A 41 -0.91 9.81 -5.57
N LEU A 42 -0.44 10.98 -6.01
CA LEU A 42 -0.59 11.46 -7.38
C LEU A 42 0.06 10.50 -8.39
N ALA A 43 1.30 10.08 -8.14
CA ALA A 43 2.03 9.19 -9.04
C ALA A 43 1.29 7.86 -9.24
N VAL A 44 0.76 7.27 -8.16
CA VAL A 44 0.07 5.98 -8.22
C VAL A 44 -1.34 6.12 -8.79
N THR A 45 -2.14 7.07 -8.29
CA THR A 45 -3.58 7.16 -8.60
C THR A 45 -3.92 8.08 -9.76
N GLY A 46 -3.02 9.00 -10.13
CA GLY A 46 -3.28 10.06 -11.10
C GLY A 46 -4.09 11.24 -10.57
N ARG A 47 -4.46 11.25 -9.27
CA ARG A 47 -5.25 12.32 -8.64
C ARG A 47 -4.46 12.97 -7.50
N VAL A 48 -4.64 14.27 -7.30
CA VAL A 48 -4.13 14.95 -6.10
C VAL A 48 -5.00 14.54 -4.91
N PRO A 49 -4.44 14.02 -3.81
CA PRO A 49 -5.22 13.62 -2.65
C PRO A 49 -5.79 14.84 -1.92
N GLY A 50 -6.92 14.65 -1.23
CA GLY A 50 -7.37 15.60 -0.21
C GLY A 50 -6.62 15.41 1.12
N GLU A 51 -6.79 16.36 2.05
CA GLU A 51 -6.11 16.35 3.36
C GLU A 51 -6.32 15.04 4.15
N THR A 52 -7.53 14.48 4.09
CA THR A 52 -7.87 13.21 4.73
C THR A 52 -7.10 12.05 4.13
N GLU A 53 -7.02 12.00 2.82
CA GLU A 53 -6.34 10.92 2.10
C GLU A 53 -4.84 10.96 2.34
N THR A 54 -4.24 12.16 2.30
CA THR A 54 -2.82 12.37 2.65
C THR A 54 -2.54 11.88 4.06
N ARG A 55 -3.34 12.32 5.04
CA ARG A 55 -3.15 11.97 6.45
C ARG A 55 -3.37 10.49 6.76
N VAL A 56 -4.33 9.84 6.10
CA VAL A 56 -4.54 8.40 6.23
C VAL A 56 -3.40 7.63 5.56
N LEU A 57 -2.95 8.05 4.37
CA LEU A 57 -1.82 7.43 3.69
C LEU A 57 -0.54 7.55 4.51
N ASP A 58 -0.25 8.72 5.09
CA ASP A 58 0.87 8.90 6.02
C ASP A 58 0.82 7.91 7.18
N ALA A 59 -0.34 7.79 7.84
CA ALA A 59 -0.49 6.87 8.97
C ALA A 59 -0.29 5.40 8.57
N VAL A 60 -0.73 5.01 7.36
CA VAL A 60 -0.50 3.68 6.81
C VAL A 60 0.99 3.47 6.50
N LEU A 61 1.64 4.42 5.83
CA LEU A 61 3.08 4.33 5.49
C LEU A 61 3.94 4.25 6.76
N VAL A 62 3.65 5.06 7.79
CA VAL A 62 4.31 4.97 9.10
C VAL A 62 4.10 3.59 9.73
N THR A 63 2.89 3.03 9.62
CA THR A 63 2.59 1.70 10.16
C THR A 63 3.36 0.58 9.45
N LEU A 64 3.65 0.74 8.15
CA LEU A 64 4.39 -0.22 7.35
C LEU A 64 5.91 -0.08 7.47
N MET A 65 6.40 1.01 8.06
CA MET A 65 7.82 1.32 8.14
C MET A 65 8.61 0.27 8.94
N GLU A 66 8.03 -0.30 9.99
CA GLU A 66 8.74 -1.23 10.87
C GLU A 66 7.79 -2.23 11.55
N HIS A 67 8.25 -3.48 11.66
CA HIS A 67 7.60 -4.55 12.43
C HIS A 67 8.61 -5.48 13.13
N GLY A 68 9.84 -5.01 13.32
CA GLY A 68 10.96 -5.75 13.92
C GLY A 68 11.67 -6.67 12.91
N MET A 69 12.20 -7.78 13.43
CA MET A 69 12.97 -8.77 12.66
C MET A 69 12.08 -9.66 11.79
N THR A 70 11.35 -9.04 10.87
CA THR A 70 10.58 -9.73 9.83
C THR A 70 11.51 -10.51 8.89
N PRO A 71 11.00 -11.52 8.16
CA PRO A 71 11.81 -12.24 7.19
C PRO A 71 12.49 -11.34 6.15
N SER A 72 11.82 -10.27 5.70
CA SER A 72 12.40 -9.28 4.78
C SER A 72 13.54 -8.50 5.42
N ALA A 73 13.39 -8.06 6.67
CA ALA A 73 14.47 -7.40 7.41
C ALA A 73 15.68 -8.35 7.62
N ILE A 74 15.44 -9.62 7.94
CA ILE A 74 16.49 -10.62 8.10
C ILE A 74 17.25 -10.84 6.77
N ALA A 75 16.52 -11.05 5.67
CA ALA A 75 17.11 -11.25 4.35
C ALA A 75 17.97 -10.06 3.91
N ALA A 76 17.45 -8.84 4.07
CA ALA A 76 18.19 -7.63 3.75
C ALA A 76 19.50 -7.52 4.55
N ARG A 77 19.45 -7.81 5.85
CA ARG A 77 20.62 -7.76 6.74
C ARG A 77 21.65 -8.84 6.40
N MET A 78 21.22 -10.06 6.08
CA MET A 78 22.11 -11.14 5.69
C MET A 78 22.91 -10.78 4.42
N VAL A 79 22.24 -10.24 3.40
CA VAL A 79 22.91 -9.80 2.16
C VAL A 79 23.84 -8.62 2.43
N TYR A 80 23.40 -7.62 3.19
CA TYR A 80 24.23 -6.47 3.57
C TYR A 80 25.48 -6.89 4.35
N SER A 81 25.36 -7.85 5.28
CA SER A 81 26.51 -8.36 6.05
C SER A 81 27.56 -9.04 5.18
N SER A 82 27.19 -9.52 3.98
CA SER A 82 28.13 -10.11 3.02
C SER A 82 28.78 -9.09 2.09
N ALA A 83 28.13 -7.96 1.82
CA ALA A 83 28.58 -6.93 0.87
C ALA A 83 28.08 -5.53 1.30
N PRO A 84 28.67 -4.93 2.35
CA PRO A 84 28.18 -3.68 2.93
C PRO A 84 28.29 -2.48 1.98
N GLU A 85 29.20 -2.52 1.00
CA GLU A 85 29.32 -1.53 -0.07
C GLU A 85 28.15 -1.58 -1.06
N ASN A 86 27.37 -2.66 -1.09
CA ASN A 86 26.23 -2.86 -1.98
C ASN A 86 24.89 -2.84 -1.22
N VAL A 87 24.56 -1.68 -0.65
CA VAL A 87 23.31 -1.46 0.09
C VAL A 87 22.07 -1.78 -0.76
N GLN A 88 22.13 -1.49 -2.07
CA GLN A 88 21.04 -1.76 -3.02
C GLN A 88 20.69 -3.25 -3.08
N ALA A 89 21.70 -4.15 -3.01
CA ALA A 89 21.46 -5.59 -2.97
C ALA A 89 20.75 -6.02 -1.69
N GLY A 90 21.12 -5.44 -0.54
CA GLY A 90 20.42 -5.67 0.73
C GLY A 90 18.96 -5.22 0.67
N VAL A 91 18.70 -4.01 0.19
CA VAL A 91 17.33 -3.49 -0.03
C VAL A 91 16.53 -4.40 -0.96
N SER A 92 17.13 -4.80 -2.08
CA SER A 92 16.49 -5.68 -3.07
C SER A 92 16.12 -7.04 -2.48
N ALA A 93 17.00 -7.64 -1.67
CA ALA A 93 16.74 -8.91 -1.00
C ALA A 93 15.57 -8.82 -0.03
N GLY A 94 15.46 -7.72 0.72
CA GLY A 94 14.30 -7.46 1.59
C GLY A 94 13.01 -7.31 0.81
N LEU A 95 13.03 -6.57 -0.31
CA LEU A 95 11.86 -6.37 -1.18
C LEU A 95 11.38 -7.67 -1.82
N LEU A 96 12.29 -8.54 -2.26
CA LEU A 96 11.96 -9.85 -2.84
C LEU A 96 11.30 -10.81 -1.84
N ALA A 97 11.44 -10.55 -0.53
CA ALA A 97 10.79 -11.33 0.52
C ALA A 97 9.36 -10.85 0.84
N VAL A 98 8.87 -9.78 0.17
CA VAL A 98 7.50 -9.29 0.29
C VAL A 98 6.60 -10.05 -0.69
N GLY A 99 5.43 -10.53 -0.23
CA GLY A 99 4.55 -11.35 -1.05
C GLY A 99 3.19 -11.66 -0.41
N SER A 100 2.50 -12.69 -0.88
CA SER A 100 1.12 -13.01 -0.43
C SER A 100 1.02 -13.34 1.06
N VAL A 101 2.07 -13.90 1.66
CA VAL A 101 2.10 -14.27 3.08
C VAL A 101 2.44 -13.09 3.99
N PHE A 102 3.30 -12.18 3.52
CA PHE A 102 3.77 -11.01 4.27
C PHE A 102 3.54 -9.72 3.47
N VAL A 103 2.82 -8.76 4.04
CA VAL A 103 2.37 -7.50 3.43
C VAL A 103 1.22 -7.69 2.42
N GLY A 104 1.23 -8.74 1.60
CA GLY A 104 0.21 -8.97 0.55
C GLY A 104 -1.22 -9.26 1.06
N THR A 105 -1.40 -9.58 2.34
CA THR A 105 -2.73 -9.84 2.92
C THR A 105 -3.66 -8.61 2.94
N MET A 106 -3.12 -7.41 2.78
CA MET A 106 -3.89 -6.17 2.66
C MET A 106 -4.76 -6.14 1.40
N GLU A 107 -4.24 -6.65 0.27
CA GLU A 107 -4.96 -6.67 -1.00
C GLU A 107 -6.21 -7.56 -0.91
N GLY A 108 -6.05 -8.80 -0.43
CA GLY A 108 -7.19 -9.71 -0.24
C GLY A 108 -8.24 -9.15 0.74
N CYS A 109 -7.83 -8.41 1.78
CA CYS A 109 -8.78 -7.73 2.67
C CYS A 109 -9.54 -6.61 1.94
N ALA A 110 -8.84 -5.80 1.14
CA ALA A 110 -9.44 -4.72 0.36
C ALA A 110 -10.46 -5.24 -0.65
N GLU A 111 -10.18 -6.37 -1.33
CA GLU A 111 -11.12 -7.03 -2.23
C GLU A 111 -12.42 -7.44 -1.52
N LEU A 112 -12.31 -8.05 -0.33
CA LEU A 112 -13.49 -8.44 0.46
C LEU A 112 -14.31 -7.22 0.90
N ILE A 113 -13.63 -6.14 1.33
CA ILE A 113 -14.30 -4.88 1.70
C ILE A 113 -15.03 -4.30 0.48
N GLU A 114 -14.42 -4.33 -0.70
CA GLU A 114 -15.04 -3.82 -1.93
C GLU A 114 -16.28 -4.63 -2.34
N GLN A 115 -16.22 -5.96 -2.25
CA GLN A 115 -17.38 -6.82 -2.47
C GLN A 115 -18.54 -6.47 -1.52
N VAL A 116 -18.25 -6.27 -0.23
CA VAL A 116 -19.25 -5.85 0.74
C VAL A 116 -19.77 -4.44 0.45
N ARG A 117 -18.90 -3.51 0.02
CA ARG A 117 -19.28 -2.12 -0.30
C ARG A 117 -20.28 -2.04 -1.46
N GLN A 118 -20.07 -2.87 -2.48
CA GLN A 118 -20.88 -2.95 -3.70
C GLN A 118 -22.20 -3.72 -3.54
N ALA A 119 -22.33 -4.54 -2.49
CA ALA A 119 -23.53 -5.35 -2.27
C ALA A 119 -24.73 -4.52 -1.80
N ASP A 120 -25.92 -4.86 -2.31
CA ASP A 120 -27.20 -4.26 -1.88
C ASP A 120 -27.46 -4.50 -0.39
N ASN A 121 -27.17 -5.71 0.08
CA ASN A 121 -27.24 -6.07 1.50
C ASN A 121 -25.84 -6.43 2.02
N ARG A 122 -25.17 -5.41 2.57
CA ARG A 122 -23.79 -5.52 3.09
C ARG A 122 -23.66 -6.55 4.22
N GLU A 123 -24.63 -6.61 5.11
CA GLU A 123 -24.59 -7.53 6.25
C GLU A 123 -24.74 -8.98 5.80
N ALA A 124 -25.65 -9.24 4.84
CA ALA A 124 -25.79 -10.56 4.24
C ALA A 124 -24.51 -10.97 3.49
N GLN A 125 -23.91 -10.06 2.72
CA GLN A 125 -22.66 -10.33 1.99
C GLN A 125 -21.50 -10.63 2.95
N ALA A 126 -21.32 -9.84 4.01
CA ALA A 126 -20.29 -10.10 5.01
C ALA A 126 -20.48 -11.45 5.70
N ARG A 127 -21.74 -11.83 6.01
CA ARG A 127 -22.06 -13.16 6.58
C ARG A 127 -21.77 -14.30 5.61
N ALA A 128 -22.04 -14.13 4.33
CA ALA A 128 -21.75 -15.11 3.29
C ALA A 128 -20.23 -15.36 3.19
N ILE A 129 -19.43 -14.29 3.07
CA ILE A 129 -17.96 -14.35 3.03
C ILE A 129 -17.41 -15.08 4.28
N ALA A 130 -17.87 -14.70 5.48
CA ALA A 130 -17.43 -15.34 6.71
C ALA A 130 -17.80 -16.84 6.77
N THR A 131 -18.98 -17.20 6.26
CA THR A 131 -19.45 -18.59 6.20
C THR A 131 -18.63 -19.42 5.22
N GLU A 132 -18.28 -18.85 4.07
CA GLU A 132 -17.46 -19.50 3.04
C GLU A 132 -16.06 -19.82 3.58
N HIS A 133 -15.36 -18.83 4.15
CA HIS A 133 -14.03 -19.05 4.74
C HIS A 133 -14.06 -20.06 5.89
N ARG A 134 -15.11 -19.99 6.73
CA ARG A 134 -15.30 -20.97 7.81
C ARG A 134 -15.52 -22.39 7.29
N THR A 135 -16.36 -22.55 6.26
CA THR A 135 -16.70 -23.86 5.68
C THR A 135 -15.50 -24.46 4.96
N SER A 136 -14.76 -23.64 4.21
CA SER A 136 -13.54 -24.04 3.51
C SER A 136 -12.32 -24.18 4.43
N ARG A 137 -12.45 -23.79 5.72
CA ARG A 137 -11.36 -23.78 6.71
C ARG A 137 -10.14 -22.95 6.27
N THR A 138 -10.40 -21.85 5.57
CA THR A 138 -9.36 -20.91 5.15
C THR A 138 -9.37 -19.68 6.05
N PRO A 139 -8.20 -19.05 6.32
CA PRO A 139 -8.16 -17.77 7.02
C PRO A 139 -8.89 -16.70 6.24
N VAL A 140 -9.58 -15.79 6.94
CA VAL A 140 -10.17 -14.59 6.34
C VAL A 140 -9.08 -13.52 6.24
N PRO A 141 -8.72 -13.02 5.04
CA PRO A 141 -7.81 -11.90 4.89
C PRO A 141 -8.18 -10.71 5.80
N GLY A 142 -7.18 -10.13 6.47
CA GLY A 142 -7.39 -9.02 7.41
C GLY A 142 -7.76 -9.44 8.84
N PHE A 143 -7.99 -10.72 9.12
CA PHE A 143 -8.31 -11.23 10.46
C PHE A 143 -7.23 -12.16 11.03
N GLY A 144 -7.06 -12.08 12.35
CA GLY A 144 -6.12 -12.89 13.11
C GLY A 144 -4.72 -12.29 13.16
N HIS A 145 -4.05 -12.43 14.30
CA HIS A 145 -2.67 -11.98 14.47
C HIS A 145 -1.89 -12.98 15.35
N PRO A 146 -0.66 -13.37 14.99
CA PRO A 146 0.13 -14.32 15.77
C PRO A 146 0.55 -13.74 17.13
N PHE A 147 0.98 -12.47 17.17
CA PHE A 147 1.53 -11.82 18.38
C PHE A 147 0.54 -10.94 19.17
N HIS A 148 -0.19 -10.03 18.53
CA HIS A 148 -1.07 -9.09 19.21
C HIS A 148 -2.46 -9.68 19.50
N ARG A 149 -2.87 -9.63 20.77
CA ARG A 149 -4.19 -10.05 21.26
C ARG A 149 -4.60 -9.17 22.46
N PRO A 150 -5.90 -8.90 22.68
CA PRO A 150 -7.04 -9.30 21.85
C PRO A 150 -7.10 -8.55 20.52
N ASP A 151 -6.62 -7.30 20.48
CA ASP A 151 -6.57 -6.46 19.29
C ASP A 151 -5.13 -6.03 18.99
N ASP A 152 -4.82 -5.81 17.72
CA ASP A 152 -3.57 -5.16 17.32
C ASP A 152 -3.57 -3.69 17.79
N PRO A 153 -2.54 -3.23 18.53
CA PRO A 153 -2.52 -1.87 19.09
C PRO A 153 -2.51 -0.77 18.02
N ARG A 154 -2.13 -1.09 16.78
CA ARG A 154 -2.12 -0.15 15.66
C ARG A 154 -3.53 0.14 15.15
N THR A 155 -4.43 -0.85 15.24
CA THR A 155 -5.78 -0.78 14.68
C THR A 155 -6.61 0.37 15.28
N PRO A 156 -6.74 0.52 16.61
CA PRO A 156 -7.46 1.66 17.19
C PRO A 156 -6.88 3.01 16.78
N ARG A 157 -5.55 3.11 16.67
CA ARG A 157 -4.88 4.36 16.27
C ARG A 157 -5.17 4.73 14.82
N LEU A 158 -5.10 3.76 13.90
CA LEU A 158 -5.47 3.98 12.50
C LEU A 158 -6.93 4.41 12.34
N PHE A 159 -7.86 3.80 13.08
CA PHE A 159 -9.26 4.22 13.07
C PHE A 159 -9.47 5.62 13.65
N GLN A 160 -8.70 6.03 14.67
CA GLN A 160 -8.74 7.41 15.17
C GLN A 160 -8.29 8.40 14.10
N VAL A 161 -7.21 8.12 13.38
CA VAL A 161 -6.74 8.97 12.27
C VAL A 161 -7.80 9.07 11.17
N ALA A 162 -8.36 7.93 10.75
CA ALA A 162 -9.41 7.89 9.73
C ALA A 162 -10.67 8.69 10.14
N ARG A 163 -11.10 8.59 11.40
CA ARG A 163 -12.27 9.35 11.90
C ARG A 163 -11.98 10.84 12.10
N GLY A 164 -10.78 11.19 12.54
CA GLY A 164 -10.31 12.58 12.57
C GLY A 164 -10.17 13.18 11.17
N GLY A 165 -10.12 12.31 10.15
CA GLY A 165 -10.20 12.57 8.72
C GLY A 165 -11.30 13.53 8.29
N GLY A 166 -12.51 13.35 8.81
CA GLY A 166 -13.70 13.83 8.11
C GLY A 166 -14.18 12.78 7.09
N ARG A 167 -15.51 12.70 6.93
CA ARG A 167 -16.30 11.64 6.29
C ARG A 167 -15.90 11.30 4.85
#